data_AF-A0A835RJL8-F1
#
_entry.id   AF-A0A835RJL8-F1
#
_cell.length_a   1.000
_cell.length_b   1.000
_cell.length_c   1.000
_cell.angle_alpha   90.00
_cell.angle_beta   90.00
_cell.angle_gamma   90.00
#
_symmetry.space_group_name_H-M   'P 1'
#
loop_
_entity.id
_entity.type
_entity.pdbx_description
1 polymer ?
#
loop_
_entity_poly.entity_id
_entity_poly.type
_entity_poly.pdbx_seq_one_letter_code
_entity_poly.pdbx_strand_id
1 'polypeptide(L)' 'MELRGKLLDLISISSVFVLCSLVQSTSVSHDGRALLINGQRRLLFSGSIHYPRSTPD' A
#
# COMPACT_ATOMS: atom_id res chain seq x y z
N MET A 1 -15.30 -38.39 -1.43
CA MET A 1 -15.68 -37.10 -0.80
C MET A 1 -14.49 -36.38 -0.18
N GLU A 2 -13.50 -37.09 0.38
CA GLU A 2 -12.30 -36.50 0.99
C GLU A 2 -11.40 -35.70 0.03
N LEU A 3 -11.25 -36.15 -1.22
CA LEU A 3 -10.39 -35.46 -2.20
C LEU A 3 -10.92 -34.07 -2.57
N ARG A 4 -12.24 -33.89 -2.57
CA ARG A 4 -12.90 -32.61 -2.92
C ARG A 4 -12.76 -31.58 -1.80
N GLY A 5 -12.76 -32.01 -0.54
CA GLY A 5 -12.51 -31.15 0.62
C GLY A 5 -11.10 -30.58 0.60
N LYS A 6 -10.09 -31.46 0.44
CA LYS A 6 -8.68 -31.05 0.35
C LYS A 6 -8.40 -30.07 -0.80
N LEU A 7 -9.07 -30.23 -1.93
CA LEU A 7 -8.95 -29.31 -3.07
C LEU A 7 -9.53 -27.92 -2.76
N LEU A 8 -10.68 -27.86 -2.09
CA LEU A 8 -11.30 -26.58 -1.70
C LEU A 8 -10.47 -25.84 -0.64
N ASP A 9 -9.91 -26.57 0.32
CA ASP A 9 -9.01 -26.01 1.33
C ASP A 9 -7.76 -25.41 0.69
N LEU A 10 -7.17 -26.12 -0.29
CA LEU A 10 -6.00 -25.64 -1.03
C LEU A 10 -6.30 -24.36 -1.83
N ILE A 11 -7.44 -24.30 -2.51
CA ILE A 11 -7.87 -23.11 -3.26
C ILE A 11 -8.11 -21.93 -2.32
N SER A 12 -8.72 -22.18 -1.15
CA SER A 12 -8.94 -21.15 -0.13
C SER A 12 -7.61 -20.57 0.38
N ILE A 13 -6.64 -21.42 0.70
CA ILE A 13 -5.31 -20.98 1.14
C ILE A 13 -4.59 -20.19 0.05
N SER A 14 -4.63 -20.67 -1.20
CA SER A 14 -4.04 -19.98 -2.35
C SER A 14 -4.67 -18.61 -2.58
N SER A 15 -6.00 -18.52 -2.48
CA SER A 15 -6.76 -17.27 -2.60
C SER A 15 -6.37 -16.26 -1.51
N VAL A 16 -6.30 -16.70 -0.25
CA VAL A 16 -5.86 -15.85 0.87
C VAL A 16 -4.43 -15.35 0.66
N PHE A 17 -3.53 -16.22 0.20
CA PHE A 17 -2.14 -15.83 -0.08
C PHE A 17 -2.03 -14.76 -1.17
N VAL A 18 -2.81 -14.89 -2.24
CA VAL A 18 -2.88 -13.88 -3.31
C VAL A 18 -3.45 -12.56 -2.77
N LEU A 19 -4.50 -12.60 -1.96
CA LEU A 19 -5.07 -11.39 -1.36
C LEU A 19 -4.09 -10.67 -0.44
N CYS A 20 -3.33 -11.40 0.37
CA CYS A 20 -2.33 -10.81 1.27
C CYS A 20 -1.19 -10.10 0.52
N SER A 21 -0.78 -10.63 -0.62
CA SER A 21 0.34 -10.08 -1.41
C SER A 21 -0.02 -8.83 -2.21
N LEU A 22 -1.32 -8.51 -2.36
CA LEU A 22 -1.81 -7.28 -3.00
C LEU A 22 -1.77 -6.05 -2.09
N VAL A 23 -1.51 -6.22 -0.79
CA VAL A 23 -1.43 -5.09 0.16
C VAL A 23 -0.11 -4.35 -0.08
N GLN A 24 -0.20 -3.13 -0.62
CA GLN A 24 0.95 -2.25 -0.81
C GLN A 24 0.91 -1.09 0.20
N SER A 25 2.04 -0.79 0.83
CA SER A 25 2.23 0.42 1.63
C SER A 25 3.31 1.30 1.00
N THR A 26 3.23 2.60 1.24
CA THR A 26 4.31 3.52 0.86
C THR A 26 5.31 3.60 1.99
N SER A 27 6.59 3.32 1.71
CA SER A 27 7.66 3.49 2.69
C SER A 27 8.13 4.94 2.66
N VAL A 28 8.08 5.63 3.81
CA VAL A 28 8.55 7.01 3.97
C VAL A 28 9.56 7.06 5.10
N SER A 29 10.76 7.56 4.82
CA SER A 29 11.82 7.79 5.80
C SER A 29 12.66 9.02 5.41
N HIS A 30 13.75 9.29 6.13
CA HIS A 30 14.67 10.37 5.80
C HIS A 30 16.10 9.99 6.16
N ASP A 31 17.08 10.62 5.52
CA ASP A 31 18.51 10.40 5.78
C ASP A 31 19.25 11.68 6.23
N GLY A 32 18.49 12.72 6.62
CA GLY A 32 19.02 14.02 7.01
C GLY A 32 19.29 14.97 5.83
N ARG A 33 19.28 14.48 4.58
CA ARG A 33 19.39 15.31 3.38
C ARG A 33 18.08 15.44 2.63
N ALA A 34 17.31 14.36 2.53
CA ALA A 34 16.03 14.35 1.84
C ALA A 34 15.05 13.36 2.49
N LEU A 35 13.77 13.46 2.09
CA LEU A 35 12.82 12.38 2.31
C LEU A 35 13.09 11.26 1.30
N LEU A 36 13.05 10.03 1.80
CA LEU A 36 13.09 8.82 1.00
C LEU A 36 11.65 8.31 0.87
N ILE A 37 11.13 8.28 -0.36
CA ILE A 37 9.83 7.69 -0.67
C ILE A 37 10.11 6.43 -1.50
N ASN A 38 9.71 5.27 -0.99
CA ASN A 38 10.03 3.95 -1.54
C ASN A 38 11.55 3.75 -1.74
N GLY A 39 12.34 4.17 -0.73
CA GLY A 39 13.81 4.04 -0.74
C GLY A 39 14.55 5.04 -1.63
N GLN A 40 13.85 5.90 -2.36
CA GLN A 40 14.45 6.88 -3.26
C GLN A 40 14.37 8.29 -2.68
N ARG A 41 15.49 9.03 -2.72
CA ARG A 41 15.52 10.46 -2.33
C ARG A 41 14.65 11.28 -3.28
N ARG A 42 13.74 12.07 -2.73
CA ARG A 42 12.86 12.96 -3.49
C ARG A 42 13.05 14.41 -3.03
N LEU A 43 13.10 15.33 -3.99
CA LEU A 43 12.92 16.76 -3.74
C LEU A 43 11.43 17.07 -3.89
N LEU A 44 10.78 17.52 -2.81
CA LEU A 44 9.35 17.79 -2.82
C LEU A 44 9.10 19.29 -3.01
N PHE A 45 8.40 19.64 -4.09
CA PHE A 45 7.78 20.95 -4.23
C PHE A 45 6.37 20.87 -3.66
N SER A 46 6.11 21.65 -2.61
CA SER A 46 4.82 21.64 -1.89
C SER A 46 4.20 23.02 -1.89
N GLY A 47 2.87 23.08 -1.94
CA GLY A 47 2.07 24.29 -1.83
C GLY A 47 1.11 24.19 -0.66
N SER A 48 0.79 25.31 -0.03
CA SER A 48 -0.17 25.35 1.07
C SER A 48 -1.59 25.56 0.56
N ILE A 49 -2.52 24.68 0.94
CA ILE A 49 -3.95 24.88 0.75
C ILE A 49 -4.61 24.87 2.14
N HIS A 50 -5.26 25.98 2.49
CA HIS A 50 -6.04 26.06 3.72
C HIS A 50 -7.49 25.66 3.40
N TYR A 51 -7.82 24.39 3.67
CA TYR A 51 -9.10 23.79 3.30
C TYR A 51 -10.34 24.61 3.69
N PRO A 52 -10.43 25.24 4.88
CA PRO A 52 -11.57 26.10 5.24
C PRO A 52 -11.77 27.34 4.36
N ARG A 53 -10.75 27.78 3.62
CA ARG A 53 -10.82 28.93 2.70
C ARG A 53 -11.19 28.53 1.27
N SER A 54 -11.45 27.26 1.00
CA SER A 54 -11.88 26.77 -0.31
C SER A 54 -13.26 26.14 -0.22
N THR A 55 -14.03 26.23 -1.30
CA THR A 55 -15.21 25.38 -1.47
C THR A 55 -14.75 23.97 -1.83
N PRO A 56 -15.48 22.92 -1.42
CA PRO A 56 -15.21 21.55 -1.87
C PRO A 56 -15.55 21.33 -3.36
N ASP A 57 -16.33 22.24 -3.95
CA ASP A 57 -16.73 22.28 -5.36
C ASP A 57 -15.76 23.07 -6.25
#